data_AF-A0A8S0Y9X6-F1
#
_entry.id   AF-A0A8S0Y9X6-F1
#
_cell.length_a   1.000
_cell.length_b   1.000
_cell.length_c   1.000
_cell.angle_alpha   90.00
_cell.angle_beta   90.00
_cell.angle_gamma   90.00
#
_symmetry.space_group_name_H-M   'P 1'
#
loop_
_entity.id
_entity.type
_entity.pdbx_description
1 polymer ?
#
loop_
_entity_poly.entity_id
_entity_poly.type
_entity_poly.pdbx_seq_one_letter_code
_entity_poly.pdbx_strand_id
1 'polypeptide(L)'
;MLLNDYILGIIFSIGYISRGRLIFKNKNKYFLEQIQKVCGNNIYEQKDKNNIQYVLSTKYFNIEKLKSIGWNNRSSDVRKLPELNQYSDFLRAYIELHSRFDYSTRYRNKRKKIKYKALRLRIYGNKVLIKDINKILNMDANTTLKSPQNEKNNKTSCISYTSINEIKSIFQYIEKRPYFNSFWEEIESKLRMPIIV
;
A
#
# COMPACT_ATOMS: atom_id res chain seq x y z
N MET A 1 -4.37 -17.44 17.71
CA MET A 1 -3.53 -17.37 16.50
C MET A 1 -3.17 -15.91 16.26
N LEU A 2 -1.88 -15.54 16.35
CA LEU A 2 -1.46 -14.19 15.95
C LEU A 2 -1.64 -14.09 14.43
N LEU A 3 -2.38 -13.09 13.99
CA LEU A 3 -2.49 -12.77 12.57
C LEU A 3 -1.13 -12.23 12.12
N ASN A 4 -0.60 -12.73 11.00
CA ASN A 4 0.62 -12.18 10.41
C ASN A 4 0.38 -10.71 10.00
N ASP A 5 1.29 -9.80 10.36
CA ASP A 5 1.19 -8.37 10.07
C ASP A 5 1.08 -8.06 8.57
N TYR A 6 1.63 -8.91 7.70
CA TYR A 6 1.42 -8.81 6.25
C TYR A 6 -0.04 -9.05 5.87
N ILE A 7 -0.68 -10.07 6.44
CA ILE A 7 -2.12 -10.34 6.26
C ILE A 7 -2.94 -9.18 6.83
N LEU A 8 -2.55 -8.65 7.99
CA LEU A 8 -3.19 -7.47 8.57
C LEU A 8 -3.07 -6.25 7.64
N GLY A 9 -1.92 -6.05 7.00
CA GLY A 9 -1.70 -5.02 5.99
C GLY A 9 -2.64 -5.18 4.78
N ILE A 10 -2.88 -6.41 4.31
CA ILE A 10 -3.89 -6.69 3.27
C ILE A 10 -5.30 -6.35 3.77
N ILE A 11 -5.65 -6.78 4.99
CA ILE A 11 -6.97 -6.53 5.58
C ILE A 11 -7.25 -5.03 5.72
N PHE A 12 -6.29 -4.28 6.23
CA PHE A 12 -6.36 -2.83 6.31
C PHE A 12 -6.38 -2.22 4.90
N SER A 13 -5.71 -2.80 3.92
CA SER A 13 -5.66 -2.19 2.59
C SER A 13 -6.96 -2.31 1.81
N ILE A 14 -7.58 -3.48 1.79
CA ILE A 14 -8.69 -3.80 0.85
C ILE A 14 -9.92 -4.45 1.50
N GLY A 15 -9.89 -4.70 2.81
CA GLY A 15 -11.04 -5.26 3.54
C GLY A 15 -12.19 -4.25 3.67
N TYR A 16 -13.42 -4.74 3.56
CA TYR A 16 -14.63 -4.00 3.91
C TYR A 16 -15.72 -4.94 4.41
N ILE A 17 -16.66 -4.42 5.21
CA ILE A 17 -17.77 -5.23 5.74
C ILE A 17 -18.98 -5.14 4.81
N SER A 18 -19.62 -6.29 4.57
CA SER A 18 -20.97 -6.35 4.01
C SER A 18 -21.69 -7.58 4.54
N ARG A 19 -22.97 -7.40 4.91
CA ARG A 19 -23.84 -8.46 5.47
C ARG A 19 -23.17 -9.26 6.60
N GLY A 20 -22.47 -8.57 7.50
CA GLY A 20 -21.78 -9.19 8.65
C GLY A 20 -20.56 -10.05 8.29
N ARG A 21 -20.02 -9.93 7.08
CA ARG A 21 -18.82 -10.65 6.63
C ARG A 21 -17.75 -9.66 6.22
N LEU A 22 -16.49 -10.06 6.40
CA LEU A 22 -15.36 -9.33 5.83
C LEU A 22 -15.18 -9.79 4.38
N ILE A 23 -15.15 -8.82 3.46
CA ILE A 23 -14.99 -9.04 2.03
C ILE A 23 -13.70 -8.39 1.57
N PHE A 24 -12.97 -9.11 0.71
CA PHE A 24 -11.77 -8.64 0.03
C PHE A 24 -12.02 -8.69 -1.47
N LYS A 25 -11.66 -7.63 -2.18
CA LYS A 25 -11.84 -7.51 -3.62
C LYS A 25 -10.62 -6.83 -4.23
N ASN A 26 -10.00 -7.47 -5.23
CA ASN A 26 -8.82 -6.95 -5.92
C ASN A 26 -8.71 -7.52 -7.35
N LYS A 27 -8.06 -6.78 -8.24
CA LYS A 27 -7.71 -7.26 -9.60
C LYS A 27 -6.63 -8.34 -9.58
N ASN A 28 -5.74 -8.30 -8.59
CA ASN A 28 -4.63 -9.23 -8.42
C ASN A 28 -5.06 -10.31 -7.42
N LYS A 29 -5.24 -11.54 -7.90
CA LYS A 29 -5.68 -12.69 -7.08
C LYS A 29 -4.72 -12.98 -5.92
N TYR A 30 -3.43 -12.74 -6.12
CA TYR A 30 -2.35 -12.98 -5.16
C TYR A 30 -2.67 -12.54 -3.71
N PHE A 31 -3.25 -11.35 -3.52
CA PHE A 31 -3.54 -10.84 -2.16
C PHE A 31 -4.65 -11.64 -1.49
N LEU A 32 -5.65 -12.08 -2.25
CA LEU A 32 -6.73 -12.93 -1.73
C LEU A 32 -6.23 -14.34 -1.44
N GLU A 33 -5.26 -14.85 -2.20
CA GLU A 33 -4.61 -16.14 -1.91
C GLU A 33 -3.88 -16.12 -0.57
N GLN A 34 -3.28 -15.00 -0.18
CA GLN A 34 -2.68 -14.90 1.16
C GLN A 34 -3.74 -14.95 2.27
N ILE A 35 -4.91 -14.32 2.06
CA ILE A 35 -6.04 -14.43 2.98
C ILE A 35 -6.62 -15.86 3.00
N GLN A 36 -6.73 -16.49 1.83
CA GLN A 36 -7.28 -17.84 1.67
C GLN A 36 -6.47 -18.88 2.44
N LYS A 37 -5.14 -18.79 2.44
CA LYS A 37 -4.26 -19.67 3.24
C LYS A 37 -4.60 -19.67 4.74
N VAL A 38 -5.19 -18.59 5.25
CA VAL A 38 -5.55 -18.44 6.66
C VAL A 38 -6.98 -18.91 6.93
N CYS A 39 -7.94 -18.51 6.08
CA CYS A 39 -9.37 -18.74 6.35
C CYS A 39 -9.98 -19.94 5.61
N GLY A 40 -9.31 -20.48 4.59
CA GLY A 40 -9.79 -21.58 3.77
C GLY A 40 -10.98 -21.25 2.84
N ASN A 41 -11.49 -20.02 2.84
CA ASN A 41 -12.62 -19.64 2.00
C ASN A 41 -12.24 -19.54 0.52
N ASN A 42 -13.16 -19.94 -0.36
CA ASN A 42 -12.95 -19.91 -1.81
C ASN A 42 -12.90 -18.47 -2.36
N ILE A 43 -11.99 -18.26 -3.30
CA ILE A 43 -11.92 -17.06 -4.14
C ILE A 43 -12.79 -17.30 -5.36
N TYR A 44 -13.64 -16.33 -5.71
CA TYR A 44 -14.44 -16.36 -6.93
C TYR A 44 -14.19 -15.11 -7.77
N GLU A 45 -14.49 -15.21 -9.07
CA GLU A 45 -14.39 -14.10 -10.00
C GLU A 45 -15.70 -13.33 -10.06
N GLN A 46 -15.59 -12.01 -10.07
CA GLN A 46 -16.67 -11.09 -10.37
C GLN A 46 -16.29 -10.30 -11.62
N LYS A 47 -17.09 -10.43 -12.68
CA LYS A 47 -16.93 -9.69 -13.93
C LYS A 47 -17.76 -8.41 -13.88
N ASP A 48 -17.15 -7.28 -14.22
CA ASP A 48 -17.85 -6.00 -14.40
C ASP A 48 -17.43 -5.40 -15.75
N LYS A 49 -18.37 -5.32 -16.70
CA LYS A 49 -18.24 -4.88 -18.10
C LYS A 49 -16.98 -5.38 -18.83
N ASN A 50 -15.80 -4.83 -18.51
CA ASN A 50 -14.51 -5.16 -19.12
C ASN A 50 -13.40 -5.57 -18.13
N ASN A 51 -13.68 -5.69 -16.82
CA ASN A 51 -12.68 -5.99 -15.79
C ASN A 51 -13.06 -7.23 -14.97
N ILE A 52 -12.09 -8.11 -14.78
CA ILE A 52 -12.19 -9.22 -13.83
C ILE A 52 -11.67 -8.74 -12.47
N GLN A 53 -12.44 -9.00 -11.42
CA GLN A 53 -11.97 -8.85 -10.04
C GLN A 53 -12.16 -10.16 -9.28
N TYR A 54 -11.19 -10.46 -8.43
CA TYR A 54 -11.26 -11.59 -7.53
C TYR A 54 -11.88 -11.15 -6.21
N VAL A 55 -12.74 -11.99 -5.65
CA VAL A 55 -13.47 -11.72 -4.41
C VAL A 55 -13.35 -12.90 -3.45
N LEU A 56 -13.13 -12.60 -2.18
CA LEU A 56 -13.17 -13.57 -1.07
C LEU A 56 -14.02 -12.99 0.06
N SER A 57 -14.95 -13.79 0.58
CA SER A 57 -15.83 -13.41 1.69
C SER A 57 -15.71 -14.40 2.85
N THR A 58 -15.48 -13.90 4.06
CA THR A 58 -15.23 -14.74 5.23
C THR A 58 -15.85 -14.20 6.52
N LYS A 59 -16.15 -15.12 7.45
CA LYS A 59 -16.47 -14.84 8.85
C LYS A 59 -15.32 -15.20 9.80
N TYR A 60 -14.18 -15.66 9.25
CA TYR A 60 -13.04 -16.16 10.03
C TYR A 60 -12.43 -15.08 10.93
N PHE A 61 -12.36 -13.83 10.45
CA PHE A 61 -11.79 -12.73 11.21
C PHE A 61 -12.84 -12.11 12.15
N ASN A 62 -12.46 -11.92 13.41
CA ASN A 62 -13.27 -11.18 14.37
C ASN A 62 -13.24 -9.68 14.03
N ILE A 63 -14.37 -9.18 13.51
CA ILE A 63 -14.54 -7.79 13.08
C ILE A 63 -14.37 -6.81 14.25
N GLU A 64 -14.91 -7.12 15.42
CA GLU A 64 -14.83 -6.23 16.59
C GLU A 64 -13.39 -6.14 17.10
N LYS A 65 -12.64 -7.25 17.07
CA LYS A 65 -11.20 -7.22 17.34
C LYS A 65 -10.41 -6.40 16.33
N LEU A 66 -10.77 -6.44 15.04
CA LEU A 66 -10.14 -5.60 14.03
C LEU A 66 -10.41 -4.12 14.31
N LYS A 67 -11.66 -3.75 14.63
CA LYS A 67 -12.03 -2.38 14.99
C LYS A 67 -11.28 -1.91 16.25
N SER A 68 -11.12 -2.76 17.25
CA SER A 68 -10.41 -2.40 18.48
C SER A 68 -8.93 -2.09 18.25
N ILE A 69 -8.31 -2.64 17.21
CA ILE A 69 -6.95 -2.31 16.78
C ILE A 69 -6.93 -1.23 15.67
N GLY A 70 -7.99 -0.44 15.53
CA GLY A 70 -8.02 0.72 14.64
C GLY A 70 -8.45 0.46 13.19
N TRP A 71 -8.82 -0.78 12.84
CA TRP A 71 -9.35 -1.08 11.51
C TRP A 71 -10.66 -0.34 11.29
N ASN A 72 -10.77 0.30 10.11
CA ASN A 72 -11.94 1.01 9.67
C ASN A 72 -12.19 0.73 8.19
N ASN A 73 -13.44 0.85 7.77
CA ASN A 73 -13.82 0.72 6.36
C ASN A 73 -12.99 1.66 5.48
N ARG A 74 -12.71 1.23 4.24
CA ARG A 74 -11.93 2.01 3.27
C ARG A 74 -12.51 3.42 3.03
N SER A 75 -13.83 3.56 3.08
CA SER A 75 -14.56 4.81 2.86
C SER A 75 -14.64 5.75 4.08
N SER A 76 -14.13 5.33 5.24
CA SER A 76 -14.15 6.13 6.46
C SER A 76 -13.31 7.41 6.34
N ASP A 77 -13.79 8.50 6.96
CA ASP A 77 -13.13 9.82 6.95
C ASP A 77 -11.77 9.81 7.63
N VAL A 78 -11.64 8.97 8.65
CA VAL A 78 -10.41 8.75 9.41
C VAL A 78 -10.12 7.26 9.40
N ARG A 79 -8.87 6.93 9.08
CA ARG A 79 -8.34 5.58 9.21
C ARG A 79 -7.02 5.69 9.95
N LYS A 80 -6.85 4.85 10.96
CA LYS A 80 -5.64 4.79 11.78
C LYS A 80 -4.82 3.56 11.39
N LEU A 81 -3.53 3.58 11.67
CA LEU A 81 -2.73 2.37 11.68
C LEU A 81 -3.08 1.54 12.94
N PRO A 82 -2.96 0.21 12.87
CA PRO A 82 -2.94 -0.61 14.07
C PRO A 82 -1.64 -0.36 14.84
N GLU A 83 -1.69 -0.44 16.16
CA GLU A 83 -0.48 -0.43 16.98
C GLU A 83 0.26 -1.76 16.82
N LEU A 84 1.47 -1.71 16.25
CA LEU A 84 2.32 -2.87 16.00
C LEU A 84 3.72 -2.63 16.55
N ASN A 85 4.39 -3.71 16.96
CA ASN A 85 5.79 -3.66 17.39
C ASN A 85 6.74 -3.37 16.22
N GLN A 86 6.42 -3.88 15.03
CA GLN A 86 7.14 -3.64 13.79
C GLN A 86 6.16 -3.44 12.65
N TYR A 87 6.46 -2.51 11.75
CA TYR A 87 5.57 -2.16 10.66
C TYR A 87 6.04 -2.67 9.30
N SER A 88 7.23 -3.25 9.18
CA SER A 88 7.80 -3.68 7.90
C SER A 88 6.88 -4.64 7.12
N ASP A 89 6.38 -5.69 7.77
CA ASP A 89 5.49 -6.68 7.16
C ASP A 89 4.12 -6.06 6.80
N PHE A 90 3.55 -5.21 7.68
CA PHE A 90 2.30 -4.48 7.40
C PHE A 90 2.46 -3.51 6.21
N LEU A 91 3.52 -2.71 6.23
CA LEU A 91 3.82 -1.70 5.22
C LEU A 91 4.20 -2.33 3.89
N ARG A 92 4.82 -3.52 3.87
CA ARG A 92 5.02 -4.28 2.63
C ARG A 92 3.70 -4.48 1.90
N ALA A 93 2.72 -5.11 2.55
CA ALA A 93 1.40 -5.33 1.94
C ALA A 93 0.72 -4.01 1.57
N TYR A 94 0.80 -2.99 2.43
CA TYR A 94 0.17 -1.69 2.17
C TYR A 94 0.77 -1.00 0.95
N ILE A 95 2.09 -0.97 0.83
CA ILE A 95 2.82 -0.34 -0.27
C ILE A 95 2.56 -1.10 -1.58
N GLU A 96 2.57 -2.44 -1.57
CA GLU A 96 2.23 -3.24 -2.75
C GLU A 96 0.80 -2.94 -3.27
N LEU A 97 -0.14 -2.63 -2.38
CA LEU A 97 -1.54 -2.38 -2.72
C LEU A 97 -1.86 -0.91 -3.05
N HIS A 98 -1.18 0.04 -2.42
CA HIS A 98 -1.54 1.47 -2.47
C HIS A 98 -0.41 2.39 -2.96
N SER A 99 0.68 1.83 -3.47
CA SER A 99 1.73 2.63 -4.09
C SER A 99 1.67 2.62 -5.61
N ARG A 100 2.36 3.60 -6.19
CA ARG A 100 2.62 3.69 -7.62
C ARG A 100 4.08 4.07 -7.83
N PHE A 101 4.75 3.34 -8.71
CA PHE A 101 6.11 3.65 -9.11
C PHE A 101 6.12 4.20 -10.53
N ASP A 102 6.45 5.49 -10.68
CA ASP A 102 6.37 6.19 -11.95
C ASP A 102 7.48 7.23 -12.13
N TYR A 103 7.43 7.94 -13.26
CA TYR A 103 8.36 9.02 -13.57
C TYR A 103 7.68 10.38 -13.44
N SER A 104 8.36 11.27 -12.71
CA SER A 104 8.00 12.69 -12.60
C SER A 104 8.81 13.53 -13.60
N THR A 105 8.16 14.48 -14.27
CA THR A 105 8.90 15.52 -15.03
C THR A 105 9.47 16.54 -14.05
N ARG A 106 10.78 16.77 -14.12
CA ARG A 106 11.54 17.72 -13.32
C ARG A 106 12.31 18.68 -14.22
N TYR A 107 12.94 19.67 -13.62
CA TYR A 107 13.68 20.70 -14.34
C TYR A 107 15.09 20.87 -13.74
N ARG A 108 16.13 20.87 -14.59
CA ARG A 108 17.53 20.97 -14.13
C ARG A 108 17.92 22.36 -13.62
N ASN A 109 17.19 23.41 -14.01
CA ASN A 109 17.48 24.78 -13.61
C ASN A 109 16.23 25.55 -13.17
N LYS A 110 16.42 26.60 -12.36
CA LYS A 110 15.34 27.49 -11.89
C LYS A 110 14.53 28.12 -13.04
N ARG A 111 15.16 28.30 -14.20
CA ARG A 111 14.55 28.83 -15.43
C ARG A 111 13.68 27.79 -16.17
N LYS A 112 13.55 26.57 -15.66
CA LYS A 112 12.72 25.48 -16.20
C LYS A 112 12.97 25.16 -17.69
N LYS A 113 14.18 25.41 -18.19
CA LYS A 113 14.49 25.26 -19.62
C LYS A 113 14.79 23.81 -20.03
N ILE A 114 15.37 23.03 -19.13
CA ILE A 114 15.75 21.63 -19.40
C ILE A 114 14.87 20.72 -18.55
N LYS A 115 13.97 20.01 -19.19
CA LYS A 115 13.13 18.98 -18.57
C LYS A 115 13.95 17.71 -18.43
N TYR A 116 13.74 16.98 -17.35
CA TYR A 116 14.17 15.60 -17.26
C TYR A 116 13.13 14.71 -16.55
N LYS A 117 13.11 13.41 -16.81
CA LYS A 117 12.32 12.41 -16.08
C LYS A 117 13.11 11.89 -14.90
N ALA A 118 12.41 11.69 -13.79
CA ALA A 118 13.01 11.12 -12.59
C ALA A 118 12.03 10.23 -11.87
N LEU A 119 12.53 9.06 -11.49
CA LEU A 119 11.80 8.03 -10.78
C LEU A 119 11.17 8.58 -9.49
N ARG A 120 9.97 8.10 -9.19
CA ARG A 120 9.17 8.55 -8.07
C ARG A 120 8.31 7.39 -7.55
N LEU A 121 8.42 7.15 -6.25
CA LEU A 121 7.49 6.31 -5.50
C LEU A 121 6.41 7.20 -4.90
N ARG A 122 5.14 6.86 -5.13
CA ARG A 122 3.98 7.52 -4.52
C ARG A 122 3.23 6.52 -3.67
N ILE A 123 2.92 6.86 -2.43
CA ILE A 123 2.12 6.01 -1.53
C ILE A 123 0.84 6.77 -1.19
N TYR A 124 -0.31 6.16 -1.48
CA TYR A 124 -1.64 6.75 -1.32
C TYR A 124 -2.37 6.17 -0.12
N GLY A 125 -3.25 6.95 0.50
CA GLY A 125 -4.05 6.47 1.63
C GLY A 125 -4.90 7.55 2.26
N ASN A 126 -5.59 7.23 3.35
CA ASN A 126 -6.28 8.24 4.16
C ASN A 126 -5.27 9.23 4.74
N LYS A 127 -5.64 10.51 4.84
CA LYS A 127 -4.74 11.59 5.30
C LYS A 127 -4.10 11.36 6.66
N VAL A 128 -4.81 10.72 7.60
CA VAL A 128 -4.30 10.44 8.94
C VAL A 128 -3.30 9.29 8.85
N LEU A 129 -3.72 8.18 8.26
CA LEU A 129 -2.87 7.02 8.00
C LEU A 129 -1.57 7.37 7.27
N ILE A 130 -1.62 8.21 6.23
CA ILE A 130 -0.44 8.60 5.46
C ILE A 130 0.55 9.43 6.28
N LYS A 131 0.07 10.26 7.21
CA LYS A 131 0.97 10.97 8.13
C LYS A 131 1.71 10.00 9.04
N ASP A 132 1.04 8.95 9.52
CA ASP A 132 1.65 7.95 10.39
C ASP A 132 2.64 7.07 9.61
N ILE A 133 2.28 6.61 8.41
CA ILE A 133 3.20 5.89 7.51
C ILE A 133 4.45 6.73 7.22
N ASN A 134 4.31 8.02 6.97
CA ASN A 134 5.44 8.91 6.70
C ASN A 134 6.39 9.02 7.90
N LYS A 135 5.87 9.05 9.14
CA LYS A 135 6.70 9.03 10.35
C LYS A 135 7.45 7.71 10.50
N ILE A 136 6.76 6.58 10.29
CA ILE A 136 7.37 5.25 10.36
C ILE A 136 8.48 5.11 9.32
N LEU A 137 8.24 5.51 8.06
CA LEU A 137 9.27 5.45 7.01
C LEU A 137 10.43 6.43 7.27
N ASN A 138 10.19 7.55 7.94
CA ASN A 138 11.28 8.44 8.36
C ASN A 138 12.16 7.78 9.43
N MET A 139 11.56 7.17 10.43
CA MET A 139 12.27 6.52 11.55
C MET A 139 12.95 5.22 11.13
N ASP A 140 12.21 4.32 10.48
CA ASP A 140 12.64 2.93 10.27
C ASP A 140 13.32 2.70 8.91
N ALA A 141 13.00 3.53 7.91
CA ALA A 141 13.58 3.43 6.57
C ALA A 141 14.53 4.60 6.24
N ASN A 142 14.89 5.41 7.25
CA ASN A 142 15.81 6.54 7.12
C ASN A 142 15.49 7.49 5.96
N THR A 143 14.21 7.80 5.78
CA THR A 143 13.75 8.75 4.76
C THR A 143 13.58 10.14 5.36
N THR A 144 13.54 11.19 4.56
CA THR A 144 13.16 12.52 5.05
C THR A 144 11.65 12.61 5.24
N LEU A 145 11.21 13.26 6.33
CA LEU A 145 9.79 13.46 6.61
C LEU A 145 9.15 14.32 5.52
N LYS A 146 8.23 13.73 4.74
CA LYS A 146 7.58 14.43 3.62
C LYS A 146 6.38 15.26 4.09
N SER A 147 5.97 16.24 3.29
CA SER A 147 4.66 16.88 3.43
C SER A 147 3.64 16.13 2.57
N PRO A 148 2.62 15.46 3.15
CA PRO A 148 1.59 14.78 2.35
C PRO A 148 0.81 15.77 1.46
N GLN A 149 0.56 15.36 0.23
CA GLN A 149 -0.25 16.10 -0.74
C GLN A 149 -1.68 15.59 -0.68
N ASN A 150 -2.65 16.47 -0.40
CA ASN A 150 -4.06 16.09 -0.33
C ASN A 150 -4.69 16.02 -1.72
N GLU A 151 -5.51 15.00 -1.93
CA GLU A 151 -6.39 14.91 -3.09
C GLU A 151 -7.63 15.79 -2.91
N LYS A 152 -8.32 16.08 -4.02
CA LYS A 152 -9.51 16.96 -4.04
C LYS A 152 -10.64 16.53 -3.08
N ASN A 153 -10.70 15.24 -2.73
CA ASN A 153 -11.71 14.70 -1.83
C ASN A 153 -11.45 15.01 -0.34
N ASN A 154 -10.33 15.66 0.00
CA ASN A 154 -9.89 16.02 1.37
C ASN A 154 -9.80 14.84 2.38
N LYS A 155 -9.88 13.59 1.89
CA LYS A 155 -9.76 12.36 2.68
C LYS A 155 -8.52 11.57 2.30
N THR A 156 -8.17 11.58 1.02
CA THR A 156 -7.00 10.88 0.48
C THR A 156 -5.81 11.82 0.44
N SER A 157 -4.64 11.32 0.82
CA SER A 157 -3.37 12.01 0.64
C SER A 157 -2.35 11.08 -0.01
N CYS A 158 -1.29 11.68 -0.53
CA CYS A 158 -0.16 11.00 -1.14
C CYS A 158 1.15 11.54 -0.55
N ILE A 159 2.09 10.65 -0.23
CA ILE A 159 3.50 11.01 -0.02
C ILE A 159 4.32 10.54 -1.21
N SER A 160 5.27 11.38 -1.63
CA SER A 160 6.12 11.12 -2.80
C SER A 160 7.59 11.09 -2.39
N TYR A 161 8.27 9.99 -2.73
CA TYR A 161 9.71 9.85 -2.60
C TYR A 161 10.35 9.92 -3.98
N THR A 162 11.37 10.77 -4.08
CA THR A 162 11.97 11.21 -5.34
C THR A 162 13.48 11.03 -5.38
N SER A 163 14.10 10.75 -4.23
CA SER A 163 15.48 10.34 -4.08
C SER A 163 15.59 8.84 -4.30
N ILE A 164 16.50 8.42 -5.16
CA ILE A 164 16.76 6.99 -5.42
C ILE A 164 17.20 6.28 -4.13
N ASN A 165 17.99 6.96 -3.29
CA ASN A 165 18.46 6.39 -2.03
C ASN A 165 17.30 6.15 -1.05
N GLU A 166 16.42 7.13 -0.88
CA GLU A 166 15.22 6.97 -0.03
C GLU A 166 14.33 5.83 -0.55
N ILE A 167 14.12 5.77 -1.87
CA ILE A 167 13.33 4.70 -2.49
C ILE A 167 13.96 3.32 -2.21
N LYS A 168 15.28 3.18 -2.38
CA LYS A 168 16.00 1.94 -2.07
C LYS A 168 15.88 1.56 -0.59
N SER A 169 16.05 2.52 0.32
CA SER A 169 15.94 2.27 1.77
C SER A 169 14.53 1.82 2.18
N ILE A 170 13.47 2.40 1.58
CA ILE A 170 12.09 1.94 1.79
C ILE A 170 11.93 0.49 1.35
N PHE A 171 12.41 0.15 0.15
CA PHE A 171 12.28 -1.22 -0.36
C PHE A 171 13.09 -2.21 0.47
N GLN A 172 14.31 -1.88 0.87
CA GLN A 172 15.13 -2.71 1.77
C GLN A 172 14.43 -2.95 3.12
N TYR A 173 13.80 -1.91 3.70
CA TYR A 173 13.09 -2.04 4.97
C TYR A 173 11.90 -3.02 4.90
N ILE A 174 11.18 -3.06 3.77
CA ILE A 174 9.99 -3.91 3.62
C ILE A 174 10.28 -5.25 2.92
N GLU A 175 11.50 -5.48 2.44
CA GLU A 175 11.91 -6.65 1.65
C GLU A 175 11.92 -7.94 2.48
N LYS A 176 10.81 -8.68 2.42
CA LYS A 176 10.70 -10.02 3.02
C LYS A 176 9.55 -10.78 2.37
N ARG A 177 9.57 -12.11 2.45
CA ARG A 177 8.48 -12.97 1.96
C ARG A 177 7.34 -13.07 3.01
N PRO A 178 6.08 -13.24 2.58
CA PRO A 178 5.60 -13.29 1.20
C PRO A 178 5.46 -11.88 0.59
N TYR A 179 5.57 -11.78 -0.74
CA TYR A 179 5.38 -10.53 -1.49
C TYR A 179 4.76 -10.76 -2.88
N PHE A 180 4.14 -9.74 -3.48
CA PHE A 180 3.57 -9.81 -4.82
C PHE A 180 4.64 -9.67 -5.93
N ASN A 181 5.06 -10.77 -6.55
CA ASN A 181 6.19 -10.80 -7.50
C ASN A 181 6.12 -9.72 -8.60
N SER A 182 4.98 -9.59 -9.28
CA SER A 182 4.84 -8.62 -10.39
C SER A 182 5.07 -7.17 -9.94
N PHE A 183 4.72 -6.82 -8.70
CA PHE A 183 5.04 -5.50 -8.15
C PHE A 183 6.56 -5.34 -7.99
N TRP A 184 7.23 -6.30 -7.35
CA TRP A 184 8.67 -6.22 -7.08
C TRP A 184 9.52 -6.27 -8.37
N GLU A 185 9.13 -7.08 -9.36
CA GLU A 185 9.77 -7.11 -10.67
C GLU A 185 9.69 -5.74 -11.37
N GLU A 186 8.54 -5.06 -11.30
CA GLU A 186 8.37 -3.70 -11.83
C GLU A 186 9.30 -2.70 -11.12
N ILE A 187 9.42 -2.80 -9.80
CA ILE A 187 10.29 -1.94 -8.99
C ILE A 187 11.76 -2.17 -9.36
N GLU A 188 12.21 -3.43 -9.35
CA GLU A 188 13.60 -3.79 -9.66
C GLU A 188 13.99 -3.32 -11.06
N SER A 189 13.14 -3.56 -12.06
CA SER A 189 13.36 -3.12 -13.43
C SER A 189 13.59 -1.60 -13.51
N LYS A 190 12.72 -0.81 -12.87
CA LYS A 190 12.80 0.65 -12.86
C LYS A 190 13.96 1.20 -12.03
N LEU A 191 14.40 0.49 -11.00
CA LEU A 191 15.58 0.86 -10.19
C LEU A 191 16.89 0.55 -10.89
N ARG A 192 16.98 -0.55 -11.67
CA ARG A 192 18.18 -0.91 -12.44
C ARG A 192 18.43 0.02 -13.61
N MET A 193 17.37 0.41 -14.34
CA MET A 193 17.45 1.28 -15.50
C MET A 193 16.53 2.50 -15.34
N PRO A 194 16.85 3.44 -14.43
CA PRO A 194 16.02 4.62 -14.24
C PRO A 194 16.06 5.47 -15.52
N ILE A 195 14.90 5.72 -16.11
CA ILE A 195 14.77 6.65 -17.24
C ILE A 195 15.01 8.07 -16.74
N ILE A 196 16.20 8.61 -17.04
CA ILE A 196 16.60 10.00 -16.81
C ILE A 196 16.70 10.67 -18.19
N VAL A 197 15.56 11.08 -18.74
CA VAL A 197 15.45 11.81 -20.02
C VAL A 197 15.18 13.25 -19.73
#